data_AF-A0A9E7VYB5-F1
#
_entry.id   AF-A0A9E7VYB5-F1
#
_cell.length_a   1.000
_cell.length_b   1.000
_cell.length_c   1.000
_cell.angle_alpha   90.00
_cell.angle_beta   90.00
_cell.angle_gamma   90.00
#
_symmetry.space_group_name_H-M   'P 1'
#
loop_
_entity.id
_entity.type
_entity.pdbx_description
1 polymer ?
#
loop_
_entity_poly.entity_id
_entity_poly.type
_entity_poly.pdbx_seq_one_letter_code
_entity_poly.pdbx_strand_id
1 'polypeptide(L)'
;MSTPDSTYAKPFLTIPEQIQRLRTRGMDCGTETFAAGVLERYGYYRLSGYWHLYRARPEPPADRFDKDGREIRLDSFMLETSLAHVVALYEFDHELRTRLSDFISMVETSFRFHIGHRLGRADRFAHRRPDDLGALRSADPSESPEPTTAYREWLEEYDRHEKRARGDFVVHFRETYGPHLPIWVATEVMSFGVLSGLYDLMPQGDQEILAARFQICTADGSGDRGALSNWLNNIRNVRNICAHYGRLWNRTFDVVIDAPGQTRADPSHLLASLADKGVDNKLYGVLLILRHLMLSIAPERSDVVDFADFIEARSQEIGFSMLQLGFPDDWRSSPVWDRGFALDTSPMLAASLLDRAECRTAAETRASLTGAEVIDAEYDRTPEQAARAMKAAQRSLLRAYRKYQVVIEVELGKTRHYPAFQFRDGKIIDALAEINRMFATTYADTDPTLLASALLDWWQTSHSGLPKGPDGSDRSPADLLHSVSERDFTAAVEEAGAMSSFVAPSRMSS
;
A
#
# COMPACT_ATOMS: atom_id res chain seq x y z
N MET A 1 -34.30 -21.11 30.89
CA MET A 1 -33.06 -20.32 30.75
C MET A 1 -31.91 -21.28 30.93
N SER A 2 -31.21 -21.68 29.86
CA SER A 2 -29.95 -22.42 30.05
C SER A 2 -28.98 -21.47 30.72
N THR A 3 -28.57 -21.79 31.93
CA THR A 3 -27.41 -21.14 32.55
C THR A 3 -26.23 -21.36 31.61
N PRO A 4 -25.54 -20.29 31.16
CA PRO A 4 -24.35 -20.46 30.33
C PRO A 4 -23.33 -21.31 31.09
N ASP A 5 -22.66 -22.22 30.38
CA ASP A 5 -21.61 -23.08 30.93
C ASP A 5 -20.39 -22.22 31.31
N SER A 6 -20.37 -21.74 32.55
CA SER A 6 -19.34 -20.83 33.05
C SER A 6 -19.09 -21.05 34.54
N THR A 7 -17.81 -21.15 34.91
CA THR A 7 -17.35 -21.22 36.30
C THR A 7 -17.23 -19.83 36.95
N TYR A 8 -17.67 -18.76 36.27
CA TYR A 8 -17.54 -17.39 36.75
C TYR A 8 -18.49 -17.11 37.91
N ALA A 9 -17.93 -17.02 39.12
CA ALA A 9 -18.68 -16.83 40.36
C ALA A 9 -18.53 -15.43 40.99
N LYS A 10 -17.88 -14.46 40.30
CA LYS A 10 -17.70 -13.12 40.87
C LYS A 10 -19.05 -12.37 40.88
N PRO A 11 -19.49 -11.82 42.02
CA PRO A 11 -20.77 -11.14 42.11
C PRO A 11 -20.77 -9.83 41.32
N PHE A 12 -21.97 -9.37 40.96
CA PHE A 12 -22.19 -7.99 40.55
C PHE A 12 -21.79 -7.04 41.68
N LEU A 13 -21.21 -5.89 41.32
CA LEU A 13 -20.87 -4.82 42.25
C LEU A 13 -21.51 -3.52 41.76
N THR A 14 -22.22 -2.83 42.65
CA THR A 14 -22.67 -1.45 42.47
C THR A 14 -21.49 -0.47 42.38
N ILE A 15 -21.71 0.75 41.89
CA ILE A 15 -20.64 1.76 41.78
C ILE A 15 -19.93 2.02 43.13
N PRO A 16 -20.63 2.23 44.26
CA PRO A 16 -19.97 2.37 45.56
C PRO A 16 -19.15 1.14 45.96
N GLU A 17 -19.64 -0.08 45.70
CA GLU A 17 -18.90 -1.32 46.00
C GLU A 17 -17.66 -1.47 45.11
N GLN A 18 -17.72 -1.02 43.85
CA GLN A 18 -16.56 -0.98 42.96
C GLN A 18 -15.50 0.00 43.47
N ILE A 19 -15.91 1.21 43.90
CA ILE A 19 -15.00 2.22 44.47
C ILE A 19 -14.36 1.67 45.75
N GLN A 20 -15.17 1.12 46.66
CA GLN A 20 -14.67 0.51 47.88
C GLN A 20 -13.65 -0.59 47.59
N ARG A 21 -13.91 -1.43 46.58
CA ARG A 21 -12.97 -2.48 46.16
C ARG A 21 -11.64 -1.90 45.65
N LEU A 22 -11.66 -0.82 44.87
CA LEU A 22 -10.44 -0.17 44.40
C LEU A 22 -9.63 0.41 45.56
N ARG A 23 -10.30 1.12 46.49
CA ARG A 23 -9.67 1.67 47.70
C ARG A 23 -9.09 0.59 48.61
N THR A 24 -9.84 -0.48 48.88
CA THR A 24 -9.36 -1.62 49.69
C THR A 24 -8.13 -2.29 49.06
N ARG A 25 -7.99 -2.22 47.73
CA ARG A 25 -6.81 -2.73 47.00
C ARG A 25 -5.64 -1.74 46.97
N GLY A 26 -5.79 -0.54 47.53
CA GLY A 26 -4.74 0.46 47.65
C GLY A 26 -4.70 1.52 46.55
N MET A 27 -5.76 1.66 45.74
CA MET A 27 -5.85 2.77 44.76
C MET A 27 -6.44 4.02 45.41
N ASP A 28 -5.81 5.17 45.20
CA ASP A 28 -6.41 6.47 45.52
C ASP A 28 -7.50 6.80 44.49
N CYS A 29 -8.76 6.80 44.92
CA CYS A 29 -9.89 7.13 44.05
C CYS A 29 -10.33 8.60 44.13
N GLY A 30 -9.66 9.45 44.92
CA GLY A 30 -10.10 10.82 45.16
C GLY A 30 -11.48 10.90 45.83
N THR A 31 -12.24 11.95 45.51
CA THR A 31 -13.58 12.17 46.08
C THR A 31 -14.58 11.13 45.55
N GLU A 32 -15.60 10.82 46.37
CA GLU A 32 -16.66 9.88 45.99
C GLU A 32 -17.36 10.30 44.68
N THR A 33 -17.66 11.59 44.54
CA THR A 33 -18.30 12.16 43.35
C THR A 33 -17.45 11.98 42.10
N PHE A 34 -16.14 12.20 42.21
CA PHE A 34 -15.22 11.98 41.08
C PHE A 34 -15.17 10.50 40.68
N ALA A 35 -14.92 9.61 41.65
CA ALA A 35 -14.79 8.18 41.39
C ALA A 35 -16.08 7.59 40.79
N ALA A 36 -17.24 7.96 41.32
CA ALA A 36 -18.53 7.53 40.79
C ALA A 36 -18.74 8.01 39.35
N GLY A 37 -18.53 9.30 39.08
CA GLY A 37 -18.69 9.87 37.75
C GLY A 37 -17.74 9.25 36.70
N VAL A 38 -16.52 8.90 37.09
CA VAL A 38 -15.54 8.20 36.23
C VAL A 38 -16.01 6.78 35.91
N LEU A 39 -16.43 6.01 36.92
CA LEU A 39 -16.85 4.62 36.73
C LEU A 39 -18.18 4.52 35.99
N GLU A 40 -19.11 5.46 36.18
CA GLU A 40 -20.35 5.55 35.40
C GLU A 40 -20.07 5.89 33.94
N ARG A 41 -19.13 6.80 33.67
CA ARG A 41 -18.81 7.26 32.32
C ARG A 41 -18.05 6.21 31.51
N TYR A 42 -17.02 5.59 32.09
CA TYR A 42 -16.10 4.72 31.35
C TYR A 42 -16.31 3.24 31.66
N GLY A 43 -16.85 2.90 32.83
CA GLY A 43 -17.04 1.52 33.28
C GLY A 43 -15.79 0.90 33.90
N TYR A 44 -15.99 0.17 35.00
CA TYR A 44 -14.91 -0.50 35.75
C TYR A 44 -14.05 -1.42 34.88
N TYR A 45 -14.68 -2.29 34.08
CA TYR A 45 -13.94 -3.29 33.31
C TYR A 45 -13.08 -2.65 32.21
N ARG A 46 -13.56 -1.58 31.58
CA ARG A 46 -12.81 -0.84 30.56
C ARG A 46 -11.56 -0.19 31.16
N LEU A 47 -11.71 0.53 32.26
CA LEU A 47 -10.58 1.15 32.95
C LEU A 47 -9.62 0.11 33.55
N SER A 48 -10.11 -1.11 33.82
CA SER A 48 -9.25 -2.19 34.32
C SER A 48 -8.14 -2.64 33.39
N GLY A 49 -8.29 -2.39 32.08
CA GLY A 49 -7.21 -2.57 31.13
C GLY A 49 -6.03 -1.63 31.40
N TYR A 50 -6.24 -0.45 31.97
CA TYR A 50 -5.20 0.57 32.13
C TYR A 50 -4.49 0.44 33.48
N TRP A 51 -5.24 0.21 34.57
CA TRP A 51 -4.63 0.01 35.89
C TRP A 51 -4.02 -1.38 36.10
N HIS A 52 -4.23 -2.34 35.20
CA HIS A 52 -3.66 -3.68 35.33
C HIS A 52 -2.13 -3.68 35.49
N LEU A 53 -1.45 -2.77 34.77
CA LEU A 53 0.01 -2.62 34.85
C LEU A 53 0.49 -2.01 36.17
N TYR A 54 -0.41 -1.32 36.88
CA TYR A 54 -0.15 -0.67 38.16
C TYR A 54 -0.50 -1.54 39.36
N ARG A 55 -0.84 -2.81 39.13
CA ARG A 55 -0.95 -3.81 40.20
C ARG A 55 0.43 -4.18 40.72
N ALA A 56 0.51 -4.39 42.03
CA ALA A 56 1.74 -4.81 42.69
C ALA A 56 2.25 -6.14 42.13
N ARG A 57 3.56 -6.34 42.18
CA ARG A 57 4.23 -7.58 41.79
C ARG A 57 4.60 -8.38 43.05
N PRO A 58 4.72 -9.71 42.96
CA PRO A 58 5.33 -10.49 44.04
C PRO A 58 6.73 -9.97 44.38
N GLU A 59 7.02 -9.87 45.68
CA GLU A 59 8.36 -9.51 46.17
C GLU A 59 9.28 -10.74 46.16
N PRO A 60 10.59 -10.57 45.87
CA PRO A 60 11.56 -11.66 46.01
C PRO A 60 11.49 -12.27 47.42
N PRO A 61 11.53 -13.61 47.57
CA PRO A 61 11.96 -14.59 46.58
C PRO A 61 10.85 -15.17 45.69
N ALA A 62 9.62 -14.65 45.75
CA ALA A 62 8.52 -15.18 44.94
C ALA A 62 8.74 -14.92 43.44
N ASP A 63 8.28 -15.86 42.61
CA ASP A 63 8.39 -15.75 41.16
C ASP A 63 7.61 -14.53 40.65
N ARG A 64 8.23 -13.76 39.76
CA ARG A 64 7.62 -12.60 39.10
C ARG A 64 6.92 -12.94 37.79
N PHE A 65 7.14 -14.15 37.28
CA PHE A 65 6.58 -14.66 36.03
C PHE A 65 5.93 -16.00 36.28
N ASP A 66 4.81 -16.25 35.60
CA ASP A 66 4.17 -17.56 35.61
C ASP A 66 4.93 -18.53 34.68
N LYS A 67 4.48 -19.80 34.68
CA LYS A 67 5.03 -20.88 33.84
C LYS A 67 4.98 -20.60 32.33
N ASP A 68 4.11 -19.69 31.89
CA ASP A 68 3.96 -19.30 30.49
C ASP A 68 4.79 -18.03 30.18
N GLY A 69 5.59 -17.54 31.13
CA GLY A 69 6.42 -16.35 30.99
C GLY A 69 5.65 -15.03 31.13
N ARG A 70 4.41 -15.04 31.63
CA ARG A 70 3.61 -13.82 31.84
C ARG A 70 3.92 -13.21 33.20
N GLU A 71 4.03 -11.88 33.26
CA GLU A 71 4.24 -11.19 34.53
C GLU A 71 3.08 -11.44 35.51
N ILE A 72 3.41 -11.87 36.72
CA ILE A 72 2.45 -12.07 37.80
C ILE A 72 2.08 -10.70 38.38
N ARG A 73 0.76 -10.44 38.47
CA ARG A 73 0.19 -9.22 39.05
C ARG A 73 -0.72 -9.59 40.21
N LEU A 74 -0.46 -9.00 41.37
CA LEU A 74 -1.27 -9.15 42.57
C LEU A 74 -2.60 -8.40 42.45
N ASP A 75 -3.49 -8.62 43.40
CA ASP A 75 -4.78 -7.93 43.44
C ASP A 75 -4.69 -6.52 44.04
N SER A 76 -3.62 -6.22 44.79
CA SER A 76 -3.27 -4.90 45.31
C SER A 76 -2.60 -4.02 44.25
N PHE A 77 -2.69 -2.71 44.44
CA PHE A 77 -2.02 -1.70 43.61
C PHE A 77 -0.65 -1.33 44.18
N MET A 78 0.22 -0.82 43.30
CA MET A 78 1.48 -0.18 43.73
C MET A 78 1.16 1.10 44.51
N LEU A 79 2.05 1.49 45.42
CA LEU A 79 1.91 2.74 46.18
C LEU A 79 1.70 3.92 45.22
N GLU A 80 0.87 4.88 45.63
CA GLU A 80 0.55 6.12 44.88
C GLU A 80 -0.21 5.91 43.56
N THR A 81 -0.71 4.69 43.28
CA THR A 81 -1.61 4.48 42.14
C THR A 81 -2.92 5.23 42.36
N SER A 82 -3.23 6.20 41.49
CA SER A 82 -4.48 6.96 41.56
C SER A 82 -5.42 6.67 40.39
N LEU A 83 -6.72 6.78 40.61
CA LEU A 83 -7.75 6.68 39.57
C LEU A 83 -7.61 7.81 38.55
N ALA A 84 -7.20 9.00 38.98
CA ALA A 84 -6.93 10.13 38.09
C ALA A 84 -5.84 9.80 37.06
N HIS A 85 -4.76 9.14 37.49
CA HIS A 85 -3.69 8.68 36.59
C HIS A 85 -4.19 7.66 35.55
N VAL A 86 -5.04 6.72 35.97
CA VAL A 86 -5.67 5.75 35.06
C VAL A 86 -6.54 6.45 34.02
N VAL A 87 -7.30 7.46 34.44
CA VAL A 87 -8.11 8.28 33.52
C VAL A 87 -7.23 9.02 32.52
N ALA A 88 -6.10 9.61 32.96
CA ALA A 88 -5.17 10.27 32.05
C ALA A 88 -4.62 9.32 30.97
N LEU A 89 -4.29 8.07 31.32
CA LEU A 89 -3.91 7.04 30.35
C LEU A 89 -5.05 6.66 29.39
N TYR A 90 -6.27 6.57 29.90
CA TYR A 90 -7.44 6.27 29.08
C TYR A 90 -7.73 7.38 28.05
N GLU A 91 -7.62 8.64 28.48
CA GLU A 91 -7.84 9.82 27.64
C GLU A 91 -6.72 9.96 26.61
N PHE A 92 -5.46 9.76 27.00
CA PHE A 92 -4.35 9.67 26.05
C PHE A 92 -4.59 8.60 24.98
N ASP A 93 -5.05 7.42 25.38
CA ASP A 93 -5.36 6.33 24.44
C ASP A 93 -6.56 6.66 23.53
N HIS A 94 -7.48 7.53 23.98
CA HIS A 94 -8.50 8.10 23.10
C HIS A 94 -7.90 9.02 22.05
N GLU A 95 -6.99 9.92 22.44
CA GLU A 95 -6.28 10.78 21.50
C GLU A 95 -5.44 9.97 20.49
N LEU A 96 -4.84 8.85 20.93
CA LEU A 96 -4.15 7.92 20.03
C LEU A 96 -5.08 7.39 18.93
N ARG A 97 -6.26 6.88 19.31
CA ARG A 97 -7.24 6.34 18.36
C ARG A 97 -7.72 7.39 17.36
N THR A 98 -8.00 8.60 17.85
CA THR A 98 -8.51 9.69 17.01
C THR A 98 -7.48 10.10 15.96
N ARG A 99 -6.22 10.33 16.37
CA ARG A 99 -5.14 10.74 15.45
C ARG A 99 -4.76 9.62 14.48
N LEU A 100 -4.64 8.37 14.94
CA LEU A 100 -4.38 7.23 14.06
C LEU A 100 -5.47 7.05 13.00
N SER A 101 -6.75 7.25 13.38
CA SER A 101 -7.86 7.09 12.44
C SER A 101 -7.76 8.06 11.25
N ASP A 102 -7.25 9.28 11.46
CA ASP A 102 -7.01 10.25 10.39
C ASP A 102 -5.97 9.71 9.38
N PHE A 103 -4.79 9.28 9.85
CA PHE A 103 -3.74 8.72 8.99
C PHE A 103 -4.20 7.47 8.25
N ILE A 104 -4.87 6.57 8.96
CA ILE A 104 -5.39 5.32 8.38
C ILE A 104 -6.42 5.62 7.30
N SER A 105 -7.27 6.63 7.48
CA SER A 105 -8.27 7.00 6.47
C SER A 105 -7.62 7.43 5.15
N MET A 106 -6.53 8.21 5.20
CA MET A 106 -5.80 8.63 4.00
C MET A 106 -5.15 7.46 3.27
N VAL A 107 -4.53 6.54 4.03
CA VAL A 107 -3.99 5.30 3.48
C VAL A 107 -5.11 4.49 2.82
N GLU A 108 -6.22 4.26 3.52
CA GLU A 108 -7.35 3.49 3.00
C GLU A 108 -7.91 4.10 1.70
N THR A 109 -8.12 5.42 1.65
CA THR A 109 -8.59 6.12 0.44
C THR A 109 -7.59 6.03 -0.72
N SER A 110 -6.29 6.19 -0.45
CA SER A 110 -5.26 6.03 -1.48
C SER A 110 -5.26 4.61 -2.08
N PHE A 111 -5.36 3.58 -1.24
CA PHE A 111 -5.42 2.20 -1.71
C PHE A 111 -6.70 1.88 -2.49
N ARG A 112 -7.86 2.46 -2.13
CA ARG A 112 -9.10 2.33 -2.92
C ARG A 112 -8.89 2.82 -4.35
N PHE A 113 -8.33 4.03 -4.49
CA PHE A 113 -8.02 4.58 -5.81
C PHE A 113 -7.04 3.69 -6.58
N HIS A 114 -5.89 3.35 -6.00
CA HIS A 114 -4.85 2.64 -6.74
C HIS A 114 -5.25 1.21 -7.15
N ILE A 115 -5.94 0.47 -6.27
CA ILE A 115 -6.48 -0.86 -6.60
C ILE A 115 -7.58 -0.73 -7.66
N GLY A 116 -8.51 0.21 -7.47
CA GLY A 116 -9.63 0.45 -8.38
C GLY A 116 -9.18 0.84 -9.78
N HIS A 117 -8.23 1.78 -9.86
CA HIS A 117 -7.65 2.27 -11.10
C HIS A 117 -6.87 1.17 -11.83
N ARG A 118 -6.01 0.43 -11.11
CA ARG A 118 -5.18 -0.62 -11.70
C ARG A 118 -6.03 -1.74 -12.32
N LEU A 119 -6.98 -2.29 -11.56
CA LEU A 119 -7.88 -3.34 -12.05
C LEU A 119 -8.83 -2.84 -13.15
N GLY A 120 -9.27 -1.57 -13.06
CA GLY A 120 -10.17 -0.97 -14.05
C GLY A 120 -9.59 -0.87 -15.46
N ARG A 121 -8.24 -0.90 -15.59
CA ARG A 121 -7.56 -0.96 -16.88
C ARG A 121 -7.79 -2.26 -17.64
N ALA A 122 -7.96 -3.38 -16.92
CA ALA A 122 -8.23 -4.67 -17.55
C ALA A 122 -9.70 -4.76 -17.99
N ASP A 123 -10.64 -4.53 -17.06
CA ASP A 123 -12.06 -4.44 -17.34
C ASP A 123 -12.77 -3.70 -16.20
N ARG A 124 -13.86 -3.00 -16.54
CA ARG A 124 -14.72 -2.32 -15.55
C ARG A 124 -15.24 -3.26 -14.44
N PHE A 125 -15.34 -4.56 -14.70
CA PHE A 125 -15.77 -5.60 -13.76
C PHE A 125 -14.68 -6.64 -13.49
N ALA A 126 -13.39 -6.30 -13.67
CA ALA A 126 -12.27 -7.22 -13.45
C ALA A 126 -12.32 -7.92 -12.08
N HIS A 127 -12.71 -7.21 -11.01
CA HIS A 127 -12.90 -7.77 -9.66
C HIS A 127 -13.95 -8.89 -9.55
N ARG A 128 -14.86 -9.03 -10.53
CA ARG A 128 -15.86 -10.10 -10.60
C ARG A 128 -15.50 -11.19 -11.60
N ARG A 129 -14.30 -11.11 -12.20
CA ARG A 129 -13.81 -12.08 -13.18
C ARG A 129 -12.57 -12.75 -12.61
N PRO A 130 -12.64 -14.04 -12.25
CA PRO A 130 -11.49 -14.73 -11.64
C PRO A 130 -10.28 -14.77 -12.58
N ASP A 131 -10.48 -14.78 -13.89
CA ASP A 131 -9.44 -14.76 -14.92
C ASP A 131 -8.59 -13.48 -14.83
N ASP A 132 -9.25 -12.32 -14.71
CA ASP A 132 -8.60 -11.00 -14.61
C ASP A 132 -7.85 -10.83 -13.28
N LEU A 133 -8.16 -11.66 -12.27
CA LEU A 133 -7.49 -11.71 -10.97
C LEU A 133 -6.43 -12.82 -10.89
N GLY A 134 -6.25 -13.65 -11.93
CA GLY A 134 -5.40 -14.85 -11.82
C GLY A 134 -5.88 -15.83 -10.74
N ALA A 135 -7.18 -15.79 -10.43
CA ALA A 135 -7.82 -16.54 -9.36
C ALA A 135 -8.53 -17.80 -9.87
N LEU A 136 -8.11 -18.32 -11.03
CA LEU A 136 -8.47 -19.64 -11.54
C LEU A 136 -7.41 -20.67 -11.15
N ARG A 137 -7.84 -21.90 -10.85
CA ARG A 137 -6.97 -23.07 -10.67
C ARG A 137 -7.57 -24.29 -11.35
N SER A 138 -6.71 -25.09 -11.98
CA SER A 138 -7.09 -26.41 -12.46
C SER A 138 -6.50 -27.48 -11.54
N ALA A 139 -7.33 -28.43 -11.10
CA ALA A 139 -6.85 -29.58 -10.34
C ALA A 139 -6.15 -30.60 -11.26
N ASP A 140 -6.63 -30.71 -12.50
CA ASP A 140 -6.08 -31.54 -13.57
C ASP A 140 -5.89 -30.69 -14.85
N PRO A 141 -4.79 -30.83 -15.61
CA PRO A 141 -4.60 -30.16 -16.90
C PRO A 141 -5.69 -30.44 -17.95
N SER A 142 -6.49 -31.50 -17.77
CA SER A 142 -7.60 -31.89 -18.64
C SER A 142 -8.96 -31.29 -18.25
N GLU A 143 -9.06 -30.66 -17.08
CA GLU A 143 -10.29 -30.01 -16.61
C GLU A 143 -10.32 -28.51 -16.93
N SER A 144 -11.53 -27.94 -16.95
CA SER A 144 -11.69 -26.50 -17.06
C SER A 144 -11.26 -25.82 -15.76
N PRO A 145 -10.47 -24.73 -15.82
CA PRO A 145 -10.06 -24.02 -14.61
C PRO A 145 -11.27 -23.50 -13.83
N GLU A 146 -11.25 -23.67 -12.51
CA GLU A 146 -12.30 -23.18 -11.62
C GLU A 146 -11.81 -22.01 -10.74
N PRO A 147 -12.72 -21.12 -10.31
CA PRO A 147 -12.37 -20.07 -9.37
C PRO A 147 -11.85 -20.64 -8.04
N THR A 148 -10.83 -20.03 -7.47
CA THR A 148 -10.29 -20.43 -6.16
C THR A 148 -11.30 -20.22 -5.04
N THR A 149 -11.18 -21.00 -3.97
CA THR A 149 -11.98 -20.82 -2.75
C THR A 149 -11.82 -19.42 -2.16
N ALA A 150 -10.59 -18.88 -2.13
CA ALA A 150 -10.33 -17.52 -1.65
C ALA A 150 -11.12 -16.46 -2.45
N TYR A 151 -11.17 -16.59 -3.77
CA TYR A 151 -11.98 -15.70 -4.61
C TYR A 151 -13.48 -15.85 -4.34
N ARG A 152 -14.00 -17.08 -4.21
CA ARG A 152 -15.43 -17.30 -3.92
C ARG A 152 -15.84 -16.68 -2.59
N GLU A 153 -15.06 -16.92 -1.52
CA GLU A 153 -15.31 -16.36 -0.20
C GLU A 153 -15.24 -14.83 -0.21
N TRP A 154 -14.25 -14.27 -0.93
CA TRP A 154 -14.13 -12.82 -1.11
C TRP A 154 -15.32 -12.23 -1.86
N LEU A 155 -15.76 -12.87 -2.96
CA LEU A 155 -16.88 -12.41 -3.77
C LEU A 155 -18.19 -12.42 -2.98
N GLU A 156 -18.43 -13.47 -2.18
CA GLU A 156 -19.60 -13.57 -1.29
C GLU A 156 -19.61 -12.45 -0.22
N GLU A 157 -18.46 -12.11 0.34
CA GLU A 157 -18.35 -10.97 1.26
C GLU A 157 -18.60 -9.67 0.50
N TYR A 158 -17.95 -9.44 -0.64
CA TYR A 158 -18.15 -8.24 -1.46
C TYR A 158 -19.61 -8.06 -1.88
N ASP A 159 -20.29 -9.11 -2.34
CA ASP A 159 -21.71 -9.07 -2.71
C ASP A 159 -22.60 -8.64 -1.53
N ARG A 160 -22.25 -9.01 -0.30
CA ARG A 160 -22.94 -8.51 0.91
C ARG A 160 -22.72 -7.02 1.12
N HIS A 161 -21.52 -6.49 0.87
CA HIS A 161 -21.25 -5.04 0.94
C HIS A 161 -21.97 -4.28 -0.15
N GLU A 162 -21.84 -4.72 -1.41
CA GLU A 162 -22.52 -4.10 -2.55
C GLU A 162 -24.02 -4.07 -2.26
N LYS A 163 -24.67 -5.21 -1.98
CA LYS A 163 -26.12 -5.28 -1.73
C LYS A 163 -26.59 -4.37 -0.60
N ARG A 164 -25.77 -4.12 0.43
CA ARG A 164 -26.11 -3.25 1.57
C ARG A 164 -25.82 -1.77 1.31
N ALA A 165 -25.05 -1.41 0.29
CA ALA A 165 -24.73 -0.03 -0.01
C ALA A 165 -25.99 0.77 -0.42
N ARG A 166 -26.12 1.99 0.11
CA ARG A 166 -27.33 2.85 -0.01
C ARG A 166 -27.03 4.32 -0.37
N GLY A 167 -25.79 4.70 -0.63
CA GLY A 167 -25.46 6.10 -0.99
C GLY A 167 -26.12 6.54 -2.30
N ASP A 168 -26.37 7.85 -2.45
CA ASP A 168 -27.06 8.42 -3.62
C ASP A 168 -26.42 7.99 -4.95
N PHE A 169 -25.08 7.97 -5.01
CA PHE A 169 -24.35 7.50 -6.20
C PHE A 169 -24.62 6.02 -6.52
N VAL A 170 -24.80 5.16 -5.50
CA VAL A 170 -25.10 3.74 -5.66
C VAL A 170 -26.52 3.54 -6.16
N VAL A 171 -27.48 4.29 -5.59
CA VAL A 171 -28.88 4.22 -6.00
C VAL A 171 -29.01 4.68 -7.46
N HIS A 172 -28.46 5.86 -7.77
CA HIS A 172 -28.45 6.39 -9.14
C HIS A 172 -27.79 5.44 -10.13
N PHE A 173 -26.64 4.85 -9.76
CA PHE A 173 -25.95 3.89 -10.62
C PHE A 173 -26.81 2.67 -10.90
N ARG A 174 -27.47 2.10 -9.87
CA ARG A 174 -28.32 0.91 -10.02
C ARG A 174 -29.51 1.13 -10.92
N GLU A 175 -30.16 2.28 -10.78
CA GLU A 175 -31.32 2.66 -11.58
C GLU A 175 -30.94 2.89 -13.05
N THR A 176 -29.73 3.40 -13.30
CA THR A 176 -29.28 3.76 -14.65
C THR A 176 -28.59 2.62 -15.39
N TYR A 177 -27.71 1.87 -14.71
CA TYR A 177 -26.75 0.94 -15.33
C TYR A 177 -26.90 -0.52 -14.88
N GLY A 178 -27.63 -0.78 -13.78
CA GLY A 178 -27.86 -2.13 -13.25
C GLY A 178 -27.14 -2.43 -11.93
N PRO A 179 -27.26 -3.67 -11.42
CA PRO A 179 -27.03 -3.96 -10.00
C PRO A 179 -25.56 -3.90 -9.55
N HIS A 180 -24.62 -4.16 -10.48
CA HIS A 180 -23.20 -4.36 -10.17
C HIS A 180 -22.37 -3.12 -10.47
N LEU A 181 -21.58 -2.71 -9.49
CA LEU A 181 -20.73 -1.53 -9.57
C LEU A 181 -19.45 -1.85 -10.35
N PRO A 182 -18.96 -0.95 -11.22
CA PRO A 182 -17.64 -1.07 -11.82
C PRO A 182 -16.57 -0.85 -10.74
N ILE A 183 -15.37 -1.38 -10.95
CA ILE A 183 -14.37 -1.53 -9.89
C ILE A 183 -13.98 -0.21 -9.19
N TRP A 184 -13.86 0.91 -9.91
CA TRP A 184 -13.59 2.22 -9.31
C TRP A 184 -14.74 2.76 -8.45
N VAL A 185 -15.97 2.26 -8.62
CA VAL A 185 -17.12 2.58 -7.74
C VAL A 185 -17.27 1.50 -6.65
N ALA A 186 -17.00 0.25 -6.99
CA ALA A 186 -17.03 -0.89 -6.08
C ALA A 186 -16.08 -0.68 -4.89
N THR A 187 -14.87 -0.18 -5.17
CA THR A 187 -13.90 0.13 -4.11
C THR A 187 -14.41 1.14 -3.11
N GLU A 188 -15.38 2.02 -3.41
CA GLU A 188 -15.96 2.98 -2.45
C GLU A 188 -16.96 2.35 -1.47
N VAL A 189 -17.55 1.21 -1.81
CA VAL A 189 -18.52 0.51 -0.94
C VAL A 189 -17.90 -0.64 -0.15
N MET A 190 -16.65 -1.02 -0.46
CA MET A 190 -15.92 -2.05 0.27
C MET A 190 -15.59 -1.58 1.69
N SER A 191 -15.54 -2.50 2.65
CA SER A 191 -14.80 -2.26 3.89
C SER A 191 -13.29 -2.40 3.63
N PHE A 192 -12.43 -1.81 4.48
CA PHE A 192 -10.99 -2.00 4.33
C PHE A 192 -10.55 -3.47 4.29
N GLY A 193 -11.26 -4.36 5.00
CA GLY A 193 -10.96 -5.79 4.97
C GLY A 193 -11.25 -6.45 3.63
N VAL A 194 -12.31 -6.02 2.95
CA VAL A 194 -12.63 -6.51 1.60
C VAL A 194 -11.64 -5.96 0.59
N LEU A 195 -11.25 -4.69 0.73
CA LEU A 195 -10.23 -4.08 -0.13
C LEU A 195 -8.86 -4.78 0.02
N SER A 196 -8.43 -5.06 1.26
CA SER A 196 -7.20 -5.82 1.53
C SER A 196 -7.27 -7.23 0.93
N GLY A 197 -8.41 -7.91 1.04
CA GLY A 197 -8.59 -9.23 0.41
C GLY A 197 -8.59 -9.16 -1.13
N LEU A 198 -9.07 -8.05 -1.71
CA LEU A 198 -9.01 -7.84 -3.15
C LEU A 198 -7.56 -7.66 -3.60
N TYR A 199 -6.75 -6.90 -2.86
CA TYR A 199 -5.33 -6.76 -3.13
C TYR A 199 -4.63 -8.14 -3.19
N ASP A 200 -4.91 -9.03 -2.25
CA ASP A 200 -4.33 -10.38 -2.22
C ASP A 200 -4.74 -11.24 -3.43
N LEU A 201 -5.88 -10.92 -4.05
CA LEU A 201 -6.38 -11.56 -5.26
C LEU A 201 -5.90 -10.89 -6.55
N MET A 202 -5.25 -9.73 -6.52
CA MET A 202 -4.76 -9.08 -7.74
C MET A 202 -3.67 -9.91 -8.43
N PRO A 203 -3.48 -9.79 -9.76
CA PRO A 203 -2.34 -10.38 -10.43
C PRO A 203 -1.02 -9.98 -9.78
N GLN A 204 -0.05 -10.90 -9.74
CA GLN A 204 1.24 -10.66 -9.07
C GLN A 204 1.96 -9.42 -9.62
N GLY A 205 1.93 -9.19 -10.94
CA GLY A 205 2.52 -8.00 -11.54
C GLY A 205 1.90 -6.70 -11.01
N ASP A 206 0.58 -6.67 -10.81
CA ASP A 206 -0.10 -5.50 -10.28
C ASP A 206 0.20 -5.28 -8.79
N GLN A 207 0.27 -6.36 -8.00
CA GLN A 207 0.71 -6.28 -6.59
C GLN A 207 2.16 -5.76 -6.48
N GLU A 208 3.06 -6.23 -7.35
CA GLU A 208 4.45 -5.76 -7.41
C GLU A 208 4.54 -4.28 -7.75
N ILE A 209 3.75 -3.81 -8.73
CA ILE A 209 3.71 -2.40 -9.09
C ILE A 209 3.18 -1.54 -7.93
N LEU A 210 2.13 -2.00 -7.24
CA LEU A 210 1.60 -1.30 -6.06
C LEU A 210 2.61 -1.27 -4.91
N ALA A 211 3.27 -2.38 -4.59
CA ALA A 211 4.29 -2.41 -3.55
C ALA A 211 5.47 -1.48 -3.87
N ALA A 212 5.97 -1.52 -5.10
CA ALA A 212 7.07 -0.66 -5.54
C ALA A 212 6.67 0.83 -5.62
N ARG A 213 5.41 1.15 -5.94
CA ARG A 213 4.88 2.54 -5.88
C ARG A 213 5.08 3.15 -4.50
N PHE A 214 4.86 2.36 -3.45
CA PHE A 214 5.06 2.77 -2.05
C PHE A 214 6.48 2.46 -1.53
N GLN A 215 7.42 2.13 -2.42
CA GLN A 215 8.82 1.85 -2.08
C GLN A 215 9.01 0.71 -1.07
N ILE A 216 8.10 -0.26 -1.11
CA ILE A 216 8.17 -1.50 -0.34
C ILE A 216 8.75 -2.55 -1.28
N CYS A 217 10.06 -2.79 -1.18
CA CYS A 217 10.76 -3.66 -2.12
C CYS A 217 11.45 -4.86 -1.44
N THR A 218 11.58 -5.93 -2.21
CA THR A 218 12.41 -7.09 -1.88
C THR A 218 13.89 -6.76 -2.05
N ALA A 219 14.79 -7.63 -1.57
CA ALA A 219 16.23 -7.40 -1.67
C ALA A 219 16.75 -7.33 -3.12
N ASP A 220 16.03 -7.98 -4.06
CA ASP A 220 16.32 -7.87 -5.48
C ASP A 220 15.79 -6.57 -6.10
N GLY A 221 15.06 -5.73 -5.35
CA GLY A 221 14.50 -4.45 -5.78
C GLY A 221 13.16 -4.56 -6.51
N SER A 222 12.52 -5.73 -6.54
CA SER A 222 11.13 -5.88 -6.99
C SER A 222 10.15 -5.42 -5.91
N GLY A 223 8.88 -5.20 -6.25
CA GLY A 223 7.86 -4.85 -5.23
C GLY A 223 7.60 -6.01 -4.26
N ASP A 224 7.69 -5.76 -2.95
CA ASP A 224 7.44 -6.76 -1.91
C ASP A 224 5.94 -6.90 -1.61
N ARG A 225 5.30 -7.74 -2.42
CA ARG A 225 3.85 -8.03 -2.35
C ARG A 225 3.41 -8.52 -0.97
N GLY A 226 4.24 -9.37 -0.37
CA GLY A 226 3.97 -10.00 0.92
C GLY A 226 4.03 -9.00 2.06
N ALA A 227 5.08 -8.16 2.09
CA ALA A 227 5.19 -7.09 3.08
C ALA A 227 4.01 -6.11 2.96
N LEU A 228 3.64 -5.70 1.74
CA LEU A 228 2.48 -4.81 1.57
C LEU A 228 1.15 -5.46 2.00
N SER A 229 0.90 -6.73 1.66
CA SER A 229 -0.27 -7.48 2.15
C SER A 229 -0.32 -7.51 3.68
N ASN A 230 0.81 -7.83 4.31
CA ASN A 230 0.97 -7.84 5.76
C ASN A 230 0.68 -6.47 6.37
N TRP A 231 1.19 -5.38 5.78
CA TRP A 231 0.97 -4.02 6.28
C TRP A 231 -0.49 -3.62 6.19
N LEU A 232 -1.17 -3.88 5.06
CA LEU A 232 -2.61 -3.62 4.92
C LEU A 232 -3.43 -4.37 5.98
N ASN A 233 -3.09 -5.64 6.25
CA ASN A 233 -3.72 -6.40 7.33
C ASN A 233 -3.43 -5.82 8.72
N ASN A 234 -2.20 -5.38 9.01
CA ASN A 234 -1.83 -4.73 10.26
C ASN A 234 -2.64 -3.43 10.48
N ILE A 235 -2.65 -2.56 9.48
CA ILE A 235 -3.38 -1.28 9.51
C ILE A 235 -4.88 -1.54 9.67
N ARG A 236 -5.45 -2.55 8.97
CA ARG A 236 -6.85 -2.98 9.16
C ARG A 236 -7.15 -3.39 10.60
N ASN A 237 -6.28 -4.17 11.23
CA ASN A 237 -6.46 -4.58 12.62
C ASN A 237 -6.42 -3.38 13.58
N VAL A 238 -5.47 -2.46 13.38
CA VAL A 238 -5.39 -1.21 14.17
C VAL A 238 -6.63 -0.35 13.96
N ARG A 239 -7.11 -0.23 12.72
CA ARG A 239 -8.36 0.49 12.38
C ARG A 239 -9.55 -0.09 13.13
N ASN A 240 -9.68 -1.41 13.15
CA ASN A 240 -10.75 -2.09 13.89
C ASN A 240 -10.64 -1.84 15.41
N ILE A 241 -9.43 -1.87 15.97
CA ILE A 241 -9.19 -1.51 17.37
C ILE A 241 -9.65 -0.08 17.65
N CYS A 242 -9.32 0.87 16.78
CA CYS A 242 -9.76 2.26 16.92
C CYS A 242 -11.29 2.37 16.87
N ALA A 243 -11.93 1.76 15.87
CA ALA A 243 -13.38 1.80 15.67
C ALA A 243 -14.18 1.12 16.80
N HIS A 244 -13.60 0.11 17.47
CA HIS A 244 -14.21 -0.55 18.63
C HIS A 244 -13.76 0.03 19.97
N TYR A 245 -13.04 1.16 19.97
CA TYR A 245 -12.52 1.84 21.16
C TYR A 245 -11.67 0.91 22.04
N GLY A 246 -10.89 0.03 21.42
CA GLY A 246 -9.96 -0.87 22.08
C GLY A 246 -8.67 -0.15 22.50
N ARG A 247 -7.96 -0.72 23.47
CA ARG A 247 -6.72 -0.14 24.02
C ARG A 247 -5.57 -0.28 23.02
N LEU A 248 -4.86 0.82 22.72
CA LEU A 248 -3.63 0.83 21.91
C LEU A 248 -2.37 0.96 22.77
N TRP A 249 -2.47 1.74 23.85
CA TRP A 249 -1.39 1.96 24.80
C TRP A 249 -0.96 0.64 25.45
N ASN A 250 0.34 0.41 25.41
CA ASN A 250 0.99 -0.82 25.85
C ASN A 250 0.26 -2.10 25.39
N ARG A 251 -0.15 -2.11 24.12
CA ARG A 251 -0.67 -3.29 23.45
C ARG A 251 0.46 -3.99 22.70
N THR A 252 0.46 -5.31 22.74
CA THR A 252 1.16 -6.14 21.75
C THR A 252 0.11 -6.59 20.75
N PHE A 253 0.32 -6.31 19.46
CA PHE A 253 -0.59 -6.73 18.40
C PHE A 253 -0.36 -8.21 18.05
N ASP A 254 -1.44 -8.91 17.70
CA ASP A 254 -1.39 -10.34 17.38
C ASP A 254 -0.77 -10.60 16.00
N VAL A 255 -0.79 -9.59 15.13
CA VAL A 255 -0.17 -9.61 13.82
C VAL A 255 1.17 -8.90 13.92
N VAL A 256 2.21 -9.59 13.45
CA VAL A 256 3.57 -9.04 13.33
C VAL A 256 3.68 -8.29 12.01
N ILE A 257 4.36 -7.15 12.02
CA ILE A 257 4.66 -6.33 10.86
C ILE A 257 5.89 -6.91 10.17
N ASP A 258 5.72 -7.27 8.90
CA ASP A 258 6.82 -7.81 8.12
C ASP A 258 7.75 -6.67 7.64
N ALA A 259 9.03 -6.78 7.98
CA ALA A 259 10.06 -5.93 7.38
C ALA A 259 10.25 -6.31 5.89
N PRO A 260 10.21 -5.35 4.95
CA PRO A 260 10.44 -5.63 3.53
C PRO A 260 11.77 -6.33 3.29
N GLY A 261 11.86 -7.13 2.22
CA GLY A 261 13.08 -7.86 1.89
C GLY A 261 14.33 -6.98 1.80
N GLN A 262 14.21 -5.76 1.26
CA GLN A 262 15.32 -4.79 1.22
C GLN A 262 15.78 -4.37 2.63
N THR A 263 14.82 -4.15 3.53
CA THR A 263 15.07 -3.73 4.91
C THR A 263 15.76 -4.83 5.70
N ARG A 264 15.40 -6.09 5.48
CA ARG A 264 16.08 -7.24 6.11
C ARG A 264 17.50 -7.44 5.61
N ALA A 265 17.80 -6.99 4.39
CA ALA A 265 19.12 -7.10 3.78
C ALA A 265 20.06 -5.94 4.16
N ASP A 266 19.53 -4.80 4.59
CA ASP A 266 20.28 -3.59 4.91
C ASP A 266 19.94 -3.06 6.32
N PRO A 267 20.81 -3.28 7.32
CA PRO A 267 20.63 -2.77 8.67
C PRO A 267 20.61 -1.24 8.79
N SER A 268 21.06 -0.51 7.76
CA SER A 268 21.02 0.96 7.72
C SER A 268 19.75 1.51 7.04
N HIS A 269 18.88 0.64 6.54
CA HIS A 269 17.64 1.03 5.90
C HIS A 269 16.73 1.80 6.85
N LEU A 270 15.98 2.79 6.35
CA LEU A 270 15.13 3.68 7.16
C LEU A 270 14.04 2.96 8.00
N LEU A 271 13.73 1.72 7.61
CA LEU A 271 12.76 0.84 8.27
C LEU A 271 13.41 -0.30 9.09
N ALA A 272 14.73 -0.28 9.27
CA ALA A 272 15.48 -1.39 9.86
C ALA A 272 14.92 -1.85 11.21
N SER A 273 14.40 -0.92 12.03
CA SER A 273 13.78 -1.24 13.32
C SER A 273 12.57 -2.17 13.22
N LEU A 274 11.91 -2.30 12.06
CA LEU A 274 10.85 -3.29 11.86
C LEU A 274 11.35 -4.74 11.97
N ALA A 275 12.65 -4.99 11.83
CA ALA A 275 13.23 -6.31 12.04
C ALA A 275 13.45 -6.64 13.52
N ASP A 276 13.32 -5.65 14.42
CA ASP A 276 13.57 -5.82 15.84
C ASP A 276 12.33 -6.32 16.57
N LYS A 277 12.52 -7.35 17.40
CA LYS A 277 11.46 -7.89 18.25
C LYS A 277 10.99 -6.83 19.24
N GLY A 278 9.68 -6.60 19.27
CA GLY A 278 9.08 -5.60 20.15
C GLY A 278 8.95 -4.22 19.51
N VAL A 279 9.37 -4.07 18.25
CA VAL A 279 8.93 -2.98 17.36
C VAL A 279 7.87 -3.52 16.40
N ASP A 280 8.16 -4.69 15.82
CA ASP A 280 7.38 -5.43 14.83
C ASP A 280 5.92 -5.72 15.23
N ASN A 281 5.54 -5.64 16.50
CA ASN A 281 4.16 -5.84 16.95
C ASN A 281 3.70 -4.80 18.00
N LYS A 282 4.25 -3.59 17.92
CA LYS A 282 3.93 -2.45 18.80
C LYS A 282 3.47 -1.23 18.02
N LEU A 283 2.98 -0.23 18.75
CA LEU A 283 2.45 1.01 18.17
C LEU A 283 3.51 1.74 17.34
N TYR A 284 4.76 1.75 17.79
CA TYR A 284 5.86 2.34 17.03
C TYR A 284 6.01 1.73 15.63
N GLY A 285 5.98 0.40 15.49
CA GLY A 285 6.02 -0.26 14.18
C GLY A 285 4.85 0.16 13.28
N VAL A 286 3.65 0.30 13.84
CA VAL A 286 2.47 0.82 13.11
C VAL A 286 2.69 2.26 12.64
N LEU A 287 3.23 3.12 13.49
CA LEU A 287 3.53 4.51 13.13
C LEU A 287 4.63 4.59 12.07
N LEU A 288 5.61 3.71 12.12
CA LEU A 288 6.70 3.67 11.16
C LEU A 288 6.20 3.29 9.76
N ILE A 289 5.33 2.27 9.64
CA ILE A 289 4.71 1.94 8.34
C ILE A 289 3.75 3.04 7.86
N LEU A 290 3.00 3.67 8.77
CA LEU A 290 2.12 4.79 8.41
C LEU A 290 2.94 5.99 7.93
N ARG A 291 4.03 6.36 8.61
CA ARG A 291 4.93 7.43 8.18
C ARG A 291 5.49 7.14 6.79
N HIS A 292 5.97 5.91 6.56
CA HIS A 292 6.51 5.48 5.27
C HIS A 292 5.48 5.61 4.13
N LEU A 293 4.26 5.10 4.35
CA LEU A 293 3.19 5.21 3.35
C LEU A 293 2.79 6.67 3.12
N MET A 294 2.68 7.48 4.17
CA MET A 294 2.32 8.89 4.06
C MET A 294 3.35 9.72 3.29
N LEU A 295 4.63 9.38 3.38
CA LEU A 295 5.69 10.01 2.56
C LEU A 295 5.50 9.77 1.06
N SER A 296 4.74 8.75 0.65
CA SER A 296 4.36 8.53 -0.75
C SER A 296 2.96 9.06 -1.08
N ILE A 297 2.05 9.14 -0.12
CA ILE A 297 0.65 9.53 -0.35
C ILE A 297 0.46 11.05 -0.30
N ALA A 298 1.10 11.70 0.67
CA ALA A 298 1.01 13.14 0.94
C ALA A 298 2.36 13.62 1.51
N PRO A 299 3.42 13.67 0.68
CA PRO A 299 4.80 13.97 1.12
C PRO A 299 4.95 15.31 1.85
N GLU A 300 4.06 16.26 1.58
CA GLU A 300 4.02 17.57 2.22
C GLU A 300 3.53 17.54 3.68
N ARG A 301 2.94 16.43 4.14
CA ARG A 301 2.43 16.29 5.52
C ARG A 301 3.50 15.75 6.47
N SER A 302 3.66 16.46 7.60
CA SER A 302 4.52 16.07 8.72
C SER A 302 3.73 15.58 9.95
N ASP A 303 2.42 15.37 9.80
CA ASP A 303 1.48 15.08 10.87
C ASP A 303 1.76 13.79 11.65
N VAL A 304 2.32 12.76 11.00
CA VAL A 304 2.77 11.54 11.69
C VAL A 304 3.98 11.82 12.60
N VAL A 305 4.86 12.76 12.21
CA VAL A 305 5.97 13.22 13.05
C VAL A 305 5.44 14.01 14.24
N ASP A 306 4.51 14.94 13.99
CA ASP A 306 3.85 15.71 15.05
C ASP A 306 3.11 14.80 16.04
N PHE A 307 2.59 13.66 15.56
CA PHE A 307 1.98 12.65 16.41
C PHE A 307 3.00 11.90 17.28
N ALA A 308 4.16 11.55 16.74
CA ALA A 308 5.23 10.95 17.54
C ALA A 308 5.73 11.91 18.63
N ASP A 309 5.89 13.20 18.30
CA ASP A 309 6.24 14.25 19.28
C ASP A 309 5.15 14.42 20.34
N PHE A 310 3.87 14.37 19.96
CA PHE A 310 2.76 14.36 20.91
C PHE A 310 2.82 13.15 21.86
N ILE A 311 3.09 11.95 21.34
CA ILE A 311 3.20 10.73 22.16
C ILE A 311 4.31 10.89 23.20
N GLU A 312 5.48 11.39 22.79
CA GLU A 312 6.56 11.64 23.73
C GLU A 312 6.17 12.71 24.76
N ALA A 313 5.59 13.82 24.30
CA ALA A 313 4.89 14.84 25.07
C ALA A 313 4.15 14.26 26.29
N ARG A 314 3.17 13.42 25.95
CA ARG A 314 2.25 12.79 26.90
C ARG A 314 2.91 11.69 27.73
N SER A 315 3.95 11.04 27.21
CA SER A 315 4.72 10.05 27.97
C SER A 315 5.42 10.66 29.17
N GLN A 316 5.97 11.87 29.01
CA GLN A 316 6.64 12.63 30.07
C GLN A 316 5.64 13.18 31.07
N GLU A 317 4.51 13.72 30.59
CA GLU A 317 3.46 14.27 31.44
C GLU A 317 2.76 13.20 32.30
N ILE A 318 2.42 12.06 31.69
CA ILE A 318 1.70 10.97 32.37
C ILE A 318 2.69 10.08 33.13
N GLY A 319 3.94 9.97 32.71
CA GLY A 319 4.96 9.16 33.38
C GLY A 319 4.94 7.69 32.96
N PHE A 320 4.89 7.43 31.65
CA PHE A 320 5.09 6.09 31.09
C PHE A 320 6.29 6.07 30.14
N SER A 321 6.92 4.90 29.96
CA SER A 321 8.10 4.78 29.08
C SER A 321 7.68 4.59 27.62
N MET A 322 8.37 5.28 26.71
CA MET A 322 8.20 5.13 25.25
C MET A 322 8.44 3.69 24.77
N LEU A 323 9.29 2.92 25.47
CA LEU A 323 9.50 1.48 25.22
C LEU A 323 8.21 0.66 25.36
N GLN A 324 7.25 1.09 26.19
CA GLN A 324 5.95 0.41 26.32
C GLN A 324 5.12 0.51 25.04
N LEU A 325 5.37 1.52 24.22
CA LEU A 325 4.78 1.71 22.90
C LEU A 325 5.67 1.15 21.77
N GLY A 326 6.83 0.57 22.11
CA GLY A 326 7.79 -0.03 21.19
C GLY A 326 8.75 0.95 20.53
N PHE A 327 8.86 2.19 21.01
CA PHE A 327 9.86 3.13 20.50
C PHE A 327 11.24 2.77 21.06
N PRO A 328 12.25 2.49 20.21
CA PRO A 328 13.64 2.34 20.65
C PRO A 328 14.17 3.62 21.29
N ASP A 329 15.18 3.54 22.18
CA ASP A 329 15.73 4.73 22.85
C ASP A 329 16.31 5.76 21.85
N ASP A 330 16.81 5.28 20.71
CA ASP A 330 17.42 6.07 19.65
C ASP A 330 16.48 6.31 18.45
N TRP A 331 15.17 6.14 18.62
CA TRP A 331 14.20 6.26 17.50
C TRP A 331 14.33 7.56 16.70
N ARG A 332 14.70 8.67 17.37
CA ARG A 332 14.93 9.98 16.75
C ARG A 332 16.15 10.05 15.83
N SER A 333 17.07 9.10 15.94
CA SER A 333 18.23 9.04 15.04
C SER A 333 17.84 8.62 13.62
N SER A 334 16.68 7.98 13.46
CA SER A 334 16.19 7.60 12.13
C SER A 334 15.72 8.84 11.35
N PRO A 335 16.22 9.05 10.11
CA PRO A 335 15.88 10.22 9.31
C PRO A 335 14.40 10.27 8.92
N VAL A 336 13.68 9.14 8.97
CA VAL A 336 12.24 9.07 8.64
C VAL A 336 11.37 9.96 9.55
N TRP A 337 11.89 10.30 10.74
CA TRP A 337 11.24 11.17 11.72
C TRP A 337 11.62 12.65 11.58
N ASP A 338 12.49 13.01 10.63
CA ASP A 338 12.70 14.41 10.29
C ASP A 338 11.50 14.94 9.48
N ARG A 339 11.08 16.17 9.79
CA ARG A 339 10.00 16.88 9.08
C ARG A 339 10.38 17.21 7.65
N GLY A 340 11.67 17.45 7.38
CA GLY A 340 12.20 17.70 6.04
C GLY A 340 12.54 16.44 5.24
N PHE A 341 12.34 15.25 5.81
CA PHE A 341 12.63 14.01 5.10
C PHE A 341 11.59 13.75 4.00
N ALA A 342 12.09 13.44 2.81
CA ALA A 342 11.30 13.05 1.65
C ALA A 342 11.83 11.74 1.08
N LEU A 343 10.93 10.92 0.55
CA LEU A 343 11.32 9.75 -0.25
C LEU A 343 11.65 10.17 -1.68
N ASP A 344 12.40 9.32 -2.39
CA ASP A 344 12.60 9.49 -3.83
C ASP A 344 11.25 9.43 -4.56
N THR A 345 10.93 10.43 -5.37
CA THR A 345 9.67 10.49 -6.12
C THR A 345 9.67 9.61 -7.36
N SER A 346 10.84 9.14 -7.81
CA SER A 346 11.01 8.40 -9.06
C SER A 346 10.17 7.11 -9.13
N PRO A 347 10.12 6.25 -8.09
CA PRO A 347 9.26 5.07 -8.10
C PRO A 347 7.76 5.39 -8.21
N MET A 348 7.29 6.46 -7.57
CA MET A 348 5.89 6.88 -7.66
C MET A 348 5.54 7.38 -9.06
N LEU A 349 6.44 8.17 -9.66
CA LEU A 349 6.30 8.63 -11.04
C LEU A 349 6.30 7.45 -12.00
N ALA A 350 7.28 6.54 -11.90
CA ALA A 350 7.34 5.34 -12.73
C ALA A 350 6.05 4.52 -12.65
N ALA A 351 5.55 4.24 -11.44
CA ALA A 351 4.29 3.53 -11.26
C ALA A 351 3.09 4.28 -11.89
N SER A 352 3.09 5.63 -11.84
CA SER A 352 2.09 6.47 -12.51
C SER A 352 2.16 6.34 -14.03
N LEU A 353 3.36 6.28 -14.61
CA LEU A 353 3.53 6.02 -16.05
C LEU A 353 2.97 4.64 -16.44
N LEU A 354 3.13 3.62 -15.59
CA LEU A 354 2.51 2.30 -15.79
C LEU A 354 0.98 2.31 -15.66
N ASP A 355 0.41 3.31 -14.99
CA ASP A 355 -1.04 3.53 -14.92
C ASP A 355 -1.58 4.30 -16.14
N ARG A 356 -0.72 5.00 -16.89
CA ARG A 356 -1.08 5.85 -18.04
C ARG A 356 -1.01 5.14 -19.39
N ALA A 357 -0.14 4.15 -19.53
CA ALA A 357 0.05 3.43 -20.78
C ALA A 357 -0.10 1.92 -20.57
N GLU A 358 -0.64 1.21 -21.56
CA GLU A 358 -0.50 -0.24 -21.60
C GLU A 358 0.99 -0.56 -21.75
N CYS A 359 1.54 -1.24 -20.74
CA CYS A 359 2.96 -1.52 -20.64
C CYS A 359 3.16 -3.02 -20.57
N ARG A 360 4.19 -3.50 -21.27
CA ARG A 360 4.62 -4.90 -21.24
C ARG A 360 5.92 -5.00 -20.46
N THR A 361 6.07 -6.08 -19.69
CA THR A 361 7.35 -6.43 -19.08
C THR A 361 8.41 -6.67 -20.16
N ALA A 362 9.68 -6.67 -19.78
CA ALA A 362 10.76 -7.04 -20.69
C ALA A 362 10.59 -8.45 -21.30
N ALA A 363 9.95 -9.38 -20.60
CA ALA A 363 9.70 -10.73 -21.11
C ALA A 363 8.63 -10.74 -22.20
N GLU A 364 7.49 -10.10 -21.94
CA GLU A 364 6.38 -9.97 -22.89
C GLU A 364 6.78 -9.15 -24.11
N THR A 365 7.53 -8.07 -23.92
CA THR A 365 8.04 -7.24 -25.01
C THR A 365 8.90 -8.08 -25.95
N ARG A 366 9.87 -8.85 -25.43
CA ARG A 366 10.69 -9.76 -26.26
C ARG A 366 9.84 -10.76 -27.03
N ALA A 367 8.87 -11.38 -26.37
CA ALA A 367 7.98 -12.35 -27.01
C ALA A 367 7.18 -11.72 -28.18
N SER A 368 6.82 -10.44 -28.06
CA SER A 368 6.13 -9.70 -29.13
C SER A 368 7.02 -9.26 -30.30
N LEU A 369 8.35 -9.35 -30.19
CA LEU A 369 9.28 -8.93 -31.24
C LEU A 369 9.46 -10.00 -32.34
N THR A 370 8.39 -10.35 -33.05
CA THR A 370 8.40 -11.38 -34.10
C THR A 370 9.20 -10.99 -35.34
N GLY A 371 9.52 -9.70 -35.53
CA GLY A 371 10.38 -9.19 -36.61
C GLY A 371 11.87 -9.34 -36.34
N ALA A 372 12.29 -10.02 -35.26
CA ALA A 372 13.69 -10.22 -34.95
C ALA A 372 14.36 -11.20 -35.93
N GLU A 373 15.46 -10.77 -36.55
CA GLU A 373 16.22 -11.58 -37.49
C GLU A 373 17.19 -12.53 -36.78
N VAL A 374 17.11 -13.82 -37.12
CA VAL A 374 18.01 -14.84 -36.59
C VAL A 374 19.32 -14.82 -37.37
N ILE A 375 20.44 -14.62 -36.66
CA ILE A 375 21.79 -14.69 -37.23
C ILE A 375 22.01 -16.10 -37.81
N ASP A 376 22.56 -16.15 -39.02
CA ASP A 376 22.80 -17.37 -39.79
C ASP A 376 21.53 -18.20 -40.04
N ALA A 377 20.45 -17.56 -40.48
CA ALA A 377 19.18 -18.23 -40.80
C ALA A 377 19.32 -19.40 -41.81
N GLU A 378 20.42 -19.43 -42.57
CA GLU A 378 20.72 -20.42 -43.61
C GLU A 378 21.08 -21.82 -43.08
N TYR A 379 21.42 -21.98 -41.80
CA TYR A 379 21.69 -23.30 -41.22
C TYR A 379 20.40 -24.08 -40.90
N ASP A 380 20.37 -25.36 -41.28
CA ASP A 380 19.33 -26.30 -40.87
C ASP A 380 19.30 -26.45 -39.35
N ARG A 381 18.15 -26.10 -38.75
CA ARG A 381 17.90 -26.16 -37.31
C ARG A 381 16.73 -27.07 -37.03
N THR A 382 16.82 -27.84 -35.94
CA THR A 382 15.64 -28.50 -35.39
C THR A 382 14.62 -27.46 -34.89
N PRO A 383 13.32 -27.80 -34.75
CA PRO A 383 12.31 -26.86 -34.25
C PRO A 383 12.67 -26.22 -32.90
N GLU A 384 13.29 -27.00 -31.99
CA GLU A 384 13.77 -26.48 -30.70
C GLU A 384 14.93 -25.49 -30.85
N GLN A 385 15.87 -25.78 -31.75
CA GLN A 385 17.01 -24.90 -32.04
C GLN A 385 16.54 -23.60 -32.70
N ALA A 386 15.57 -23.67 -33.62
CA ALA A 386 14.95 -22.50 -34.24
C ALA A 386 14.24 -21.62 -33.19
N ALA A 387 13.46 -22.22 -32.29
CA ALA A 387 12.79 -21.49 -31.22
C ALA A 387 13.78 -20.82 -30.24
N ARG A 388 14.89 -21.49 -29.89
CA ARG A 388 15.96 -20.91 -29.06
C ARG A 388 16.67 -19.76 -29.77
N ALA A 389 16.97 -19.92 -31.06
CA ALA A 389 17.61 -18.89 -31.88
C ALA A 389 16.72 -17.65 -32.02
N MET A 390 15.41 -17.83 -32.23
CA MET A 390 14.43 -16.73 -32.25
C MET A 390 14.39 -15.99 -30.91
N LYS A 391 14.33 -16.71 -29.77
CA LYS A 391 14.39 -16.07 -28.44
C LYS A 391 15.69 -15.27 -28.22
N ALA A 392 16.82 -15.76 -28.74
CA ALA A 392 18.09 -15.04 -28.68
C ALA A 392 18.07 -13.77 -29.56
N ALA A 393 17.53 -13.86 -30.78
CA ALA A 393 17.35 -12.72 -31.68
C ALA A 393 16.44 -11.64 -31.04
N GLN A 394 15.30 -12.03 -30.49
CA GLN A 394 14.39 -11.14 -29.75
C GLN A 394 15.07 -10.42 -28.58
N ARG A 395 15.88 -11.15 -27.80
CA ARG A 395 16.65 -10.57 -26.70
C ARG A 395 17.70 -9.58 -27.20
N SER A 396 18.38 -9.92 -28.30
CA SER A 396 19.38 -9.06 -28.94
C SER A 396 18.75 -7.78 -29.49
N LEU A 397 17.60 -7.90 -30.14
CA LEU A 397 16.87 -6.77 -30.72
C LEU A 397 16.41 -5.78 -29.65
N LEU A 398 15.76 -6.24 -28.58
CA LEU A 398 15.39 -5.35 -27.47
C LEU A 398 16.64 -4.72 -26.82
N ARG A 399 17.75 -5.45 -26.72
CA ARG A 399 19.01 -4.89 -26.22
C ARG A 399 19.55 -3.78 -27.15
N ALA A 400 19.43 -3.96 -28.46
CA ALA A 400 19.81 -2.95 -29.45
C ALA A 400 18.93 -1.70 -29.31
N TYR A 401 17.60 -1.85 -29.19
CA TYR A 401 16.69 -0.72 -28.99
C TYR A 401 17.06 0.12 -27.77
N ARG A 402 17.40 -0.54 -26.66
CA ARG A 402 17.85 0.14 -25.44
C ARG A 402 19.22 0.80 -25.62
N LYS A 403 20.17 0.11 -26.25
CA LYS A 403 21.53 0.64 -26.50
C LYS A 403 21.48 1.92 -27.34
N TYR A 404 20.59 1.98 -28.33
CA TYR A 404 20.43 3.15 -29.20
C TYR A 404 19.38 4.15 -28.71
N GLN A 405 18.84 3.95 -27.49
CA GLN A 405 17.86 4.84 -26.85
C GLN A 405 16.65 5.17 -27.74
N VAL A 406 16.20 4.20 -28.54
CA VAL A 406 15.04 4.38 -29.44
C VAL A 406 13.71 3.99 -28.78
N VAL A 407 13.75 3.38 -27.60
CA VAL A 407 12.58 2.87 -26.88
C VAL A 407 12.40 3.60 -25.55
N ILE A 408 11.15 3.97 -25.25
CA ILE A 408 10.72 4.46 -23.93
C ILE A 408 10.70 3.27 -22.98
N GLU A 409 11.43 3.42 -21.88
CA GLU A 409 11.56 2.44 -20.82
C GLU A 409 11.07 3.06 -19.51
N VAL A 410 10.22 2.33 -18.79
CA VAL A 410 9.78 2.69 -17.43
C VAL A 410 10.37 1.65 -16.48
N GLU A 411 11.34 2.08 -15.67
CA GLU A 411 11.96 1.26 -14.65
C GLU A 411 11.24 1.49 -13.31
N LEU A 412 10.72 0.41 -12.73
CA LEU A 412 10.09 0.43 -11.40
C LEU A 412 10.75 -0.67 -10.56
N GLY A 413 11.54 -0.25 -9.57
CA GLY A 413 12.44 -1.18 -8.89
C GLY A 413 13.52 -1.66 -9.86
N LYS A 414 13.74 -2.98 -9.97
CA LYS A 414 14.60 -3.57 -11.04
C LYS A 414 13.81 -4.07 -12.25
N THR A 415 12.50 -3.89 -12.26
CA THR A 415 11.64 -4.37 -13.34
C THR A 415 11.47 -3.30 -14.41
N ARG A 416 11.67 -3.69 -15.66
CA ARG A 416 11.54 -2.82 -16.82
C ARG A 416 10.26 -3.09 -17.58
N HIS A 417 9.58 -2.01 -17.89
CA HIS A 417 8.34 -2.00 -18.63
C HIS A 417 8.47 -1.12 -19.87
N TYR A 418 7.76 -1.49 -20.92
CA TYR A 418 7.80 -0.81 -22.21
C TYR A 418 6.37 -0.52 -22.66
N PRO A 419 5.99 0.76 -22.86
CA PRO A 419 4.71 1.12 -23.45
C PRO A 419 4.49 0.40 -24.78
N ALA A 420 3.35 -0.27 -24.92
CA ALA A 420 3.06 -1.20 -26.00
C ALA A 420 2.89 -0.50 -27.37
N PHE A 421 2.41 0.74 -27.38
CA PHE A 421 2.13 1.53 -28.60
C PHE A 421 3.37 1.76 -29.48
N GLN A 422 4.58 1.61 -28.91
CA GLN A 422 5.84 1.80 -29.62
C GLN A 422 6.14 0.69 -30.64
N PHE A 423 5.44 -0.45 -30.54
CA PHE A 423 5.70 -1.64 -31.32
C PHE A 423 4.55 -1.91 -32.30
N ARG A 424 4.89 -2.21 -33.56
CA ARG A 424 3.95 -2.61 -34.61
C ARG A 424 4.62 -3.69 -35.48
N ASP A 425 3.86 -4.68 -35.90
CA ASP A 425 4.32 -5.77 -36.78
C ASP A 425 5.58 -6.48 -36.28
N GLY A 426 5.70 -6.64 -34.95
CA GLY A 426 6.81 -7.37 -34.33
C GLY A 426 8.14 -6.62 -34.25
N LYS A 427 8.15 -5.31 -34.53
CA LYS A 427 9.33 -4.43 -34.35
C LYS A 427 8.93 -3.08 -33.77
N ILE A 428 9.90 -2.24 -33.45
CA ILE A 428 9.65 -0.84 -33.09
C ILE A 428 9.23 -0.08 -34.35
N ILE A 429 8.37 0.93 -34.21
CA ILE A 429 7.98 1.81 -35.33
C ILE A 429 9.16 2.74 -35.64
N ASP A 430 9.60 2.80 -36.90
CA ASP A 430 10.88 3.43 -37.28
C ASP A 430 10.82 4.96 -37.07
N ALA A 431 9.73 5.61 -37.49
CA ALA A 431 9.54 7.05 -37.23
C ALA A 431 9.52 7.41 -35.73
N LEU A 432 8.95 6.55 -34.89
CA LEU A 432 8.92 6.73 -33.43
C LEU A 432 10.31 6.54 -32.82
N ALA A 433 11.05 5.53 -33.30
CA ALA A 433 12.41 5.26 -32.86
C ALA A 433 13.34 6.46 -33.10
N GLU A 434 13.21 7.13 -34.24
CA GLU A 434 13.99 8.33 -34.58
C GLU A 434 13.68 9.51 -33.64
N ILE A 435 12.40 9.78 -33.40
CA ILE A 435 11.93 10.84 -32.49
C ILE A 435 12.42 10.58 -31.06
N ASN A 436 12.22 9.36 -30.55
CA ASN A 436 12.68 8.97 -29.21
C ASN A 436 14.19 9.14 -29.06
N ARG A 437 14.97 8.67 -30.05
CA ARG A 437 16.43 8.81 -30.05
C ARG A 437 16.84 10.28 -30.05
N MET A 438 16.16 11.13 -30.82
CA MET A 438 16.44 12.57 -30.88
C MET A 438 16.28 13.20 -29.49
N PHE A 439 15.12 12.99 -28.84
CA PHE A 439 14.87 13.53 -27.51
C PHE A 439 15.82 12.92 -26.46
N ALA A 440 16.02 11.61 -26.47
CA ALA A 440 16.91 10.95 -25.52
C ALA A 440 18.38 11.40 -25.64
N THR A 441 18.84 11.66 -26.87
CA THR A 441 20.20 12.20 -27.10
C THR A 441 20.31 13.66 -26.66
N THR A 442 19.26 14.45 -26.91
CA THR A 442 19.22 15.87 -26.54
C THR A 442 19.19 16.07 -25.02
N TYR A 443 18.51 15.18 -24.30
CA TYR A 443 18.30 15.25 -22.86
C TYR A 443 18.98 14.09 -22.10
N ALA A 444 20.16 13.67 -22.56
CA ALA A 444 20.88 12.50 -22.04
C ALA A 444 21.28 12.60 -20.55
N ASP A 445 21.41 13.82 -20.02
CA ASP A 445 21.79 14.09 -18.62
C ASP A 445 20.61 14.13 -17.64
N THR A 446 19.38 13.90 -18.13
CA THR A 446 18.17 13.94 -17.31
C THR A 446 17.87 12.58 -16.66
N ASP A 447 17.21 12.59 -15.50
CA ASP A 447 16.71 11.37 -14.88
C ASP A 447 15.88 10.53 -15.87
N PRO A 448 16.14 9.21 -16.01
CA PRO A 448 15.45 8.37 -16.97
C PRO A 448 13.93 8.32 -16.78
N THR A 449 13.44 8.39 -15.54
CA THR A 449 12.01 8.35 -15.23
C THR A 449 11.33 9.65 -15.65
N LEU A 450 11.98 10.80 -15.38
CA LEU A 450 11.52 12.11 -15.87
C LEU A 450 11.51 12.18 -17.40
N LEU A 451 12.55 11.65 -18.06
CA LEU A 451 12.59 11.59 -19.52
C LEU A 451 11.48 10.69 -20.09
N ALA A 452 11.25 9.52 -19.49
CA ALA A 452 10.15 8.63 -19.87
C ALA A 452 8.79 9.31 -19.70
N SER A 453 8.60 10.08 -18.63
CA SER A 453 7.39 10.88 -18.44
C SER A 453 7.21 11.91 -19.55
N ALA A 454 8.24 12.72 -19.82
CA ALA A 454 8.17 13.77 -20.85
C ALA A 454 7.92 13.18 -22.26
N LEU A 455 8.52 12.03 -22.57
CA LEU A 455 8.26 11.31 -23.82
C LEU A 455 6.80 10.84 -23.89
N LEU A 456 6.27 10.23 -22.83
CA LEU A 456 4.87 9.80 -22.79
C LEU A 456 3.91 10.99 -22.88
N ASP A 457 4.20 12.09 -22.18
CA ASP A 457 3.43 13.33 -22.25
C ASP A 457 3.37 13.84 -23.69
N TRP A 458 4.50 13.93 -24.37
CA TRP A 458 4.54 14.39 -25.76
C TRP A 458 3.78 13.45 -26.71
N TRP A 459 3.98 12.14 -26.59
CA TRP A 459 3.32 11.16 -27.46
C TRP A 459 1.80 11.12 -27.28
N GLN A 460 1.30 11.36 -26.07
CA GLN A 460 -0.12 11.21 -25.71
C GLN A 460 -0.89 12.54 -25.68
N THR A 461 -0.21 13.68 -25.66
CA THR A 461 -0.88 14.99 -25.64
C THR A 461 -1.33 15.39 -27.04
N SER A 462 -2.59 15.78 -27.16
CA SER A 462 -3.15 16.27 -28.42
C SER A 462 -2.46 17.55 -28.89
N HIS A 463 -2.18 17.64 -30.18
CA HIS A 463 -1.50 18.79 -30.77
C HIS A 463 -2.36 19.44 -31.85
N SER A 464 -2.67 20.73 -31.70
CA SER A 464 -3.63 21.44 -32.56
C SER A 464 -3.18 21.64 -34.01
N GLY A 465 -1.86 21.55 -34.25
CA GLY A 465 -1.29 21.62 -35.59
C GLY A 465 -1.32 20.29 -36.35
N LEU A 466 -1.58 19.16 -35.69
CA LEU A 466 -1.63 17.86 -36.38
C LEU A 466 -2.97 17.68 -37.12
N PRO A 467 -3.00 16.87 -38.20
CA PRO A 467 -4.24 16.58 -38.91
C PRO A 467 -5.31 16.05 -37.96
N LYS A 468 -6.50 16.64 -38.00
CA LYS A 468 -7.63 16.31 -37.10
C LYS A 468 -8.10 14.87 -37.25
N GLY A 469 -8.75 14.36 -36.20
CA GLY A 469 -9.43 13.08 -36.22
C GLY A 469 -10.68 13.09 -37.13
N PRO A 470 -11.28 11.92 -37.39
CA PRO A 470 -12.50 11.80 -38.21
C PRO A 470 -13.69 12.61 -37.69
N ASP A 471 -13.71 12.90 -36.38
CA ASP A 471 -14.71 13.68 -35.66
C ASP A 471 -14.35 15.18 -35.51
N GLY A 472 -13.22 15.61 -36.09
CA GLY A 472 -12.72 16.98 -36.00
C GLY A 472 -11.95 17.29 -34.72
N SER A 473 -11.71 16.31 -33.85
CA SER A 473 -10.92 16.47 -32.62
C SER A 473 -9.42 16.62 -32.91
N ASP A 474 -8.71 17.28 -32.00
CA ASP A 474 -7.24 17.26 -31.99
C ASP A 474 -6.74 15.85 -31.69
N ARG A 475 -5.62 15.47 -32.31
CA ARG A 475 -5.00 14.15 -32.13
C ARG A 475 -3.63 14.27 -31.48
N SER A 476 -3.27 13.26 -30.70
CA SER A 476 -1.90 13.10 -30.22
C SER A 476 -0.99 12.55 -31.32
N PRO A 477 0.35 12.73 -31.21
CA PRO A 477 1.30 12.05 -32.09
C PRO A 477 1.09 10.52 -32.12
N ALA A 478 0.77 9.89 -30.98
CA ALA A 478 0.51 8.45 -30.93
C ALA A 478 -0.74 8.05 -31.73
N ASP A 479 -1.84 8.80 -31.60
CA ASP A 479 -3.07 8.54 -32.37
C ASP A 479 -2.85 8.69 -33.88
N LEU A 480 -2.10 9.73 -34.27
CA LEU A 480 -1.76 9.96 -35.67
C LEU A 480 -0.92 8.80 -36.21
N LEU A 481 0.13 8.38 -35.49
CA LEU A 481 1.06 7.33 -35.90
C LEU A 481 0.36 5.99 -36.21
N HIS A 482 -0.72 5.68 -35.49
CA HIS A 482 -1.52 4.48 -35.74
C HIS A 482 -2.48 4.60 -36.93
N SER A 483 -2.79 5.83 -37.37
CA SER A 483 -3.81 6.10 -38.38
C SER A 483 -3.28 6.33 -39.81
N VAL A 484 -1.99 6.62 -39.95
CA VAL A 484 -1.38 6.96 -41.25
C VAL A 484 -0.09 6.16 -41.50
N SER A 485 0.43 6.24 -42.72
CA SER A 485 1.75 5.68 -43.04
C SER A 485 2.85 6.44 -42.31
N GLU A 486 4.00 5.80 -42.06
CA GLU A 486 5.12 6.47 -41.36
C GLU A 486 5.63 7.70 -42.12
N ARG A 487 5.60 7.65 -43.46
CA ARG A 487 5.97 8.79 -44.30
C ARG A 487 5.03 9.98 -44.08
N ASP A 488 3.72 9.72 -44.07
CA ASP A 488 2.72 10.78 -43.91
C ASP A 488 2.70 11.29 -42.45
N PHE A 489 3.00 10.43 -41.48
CA PHE A 489 3.21 10.82 -40.08
C PHE A 489 4.38 11.80 -39.95
N THR A 490 5.56 11.45 -40.48
CA THR A 490 6.75 12.32 -40.39
C THR A 490 6.49 13.67 -41.04
N ALA A 491 5.88 13.69 -42.23
CA ALA A 491 5.53 14.95 -42.90
C ALA A 491 4.58 15.82 -42.07
N ALA A 492 3.55 15.21 -41.46
CA ALA A 492 2.59 15.93 -40.63
C ALA A 492 3.21 16.49 -39.34
N VAL A 493 4.11 15.74 -38.70
CA VAL A 493 4.83 16.20 -37.49
C VAL A 493 5.77 17.37 -37.81
N GLU A 494 6.46 17.31 -38.94
CA GLU A 494 7.34 18.39 -39.42
C GLU A 494 6.54 19.64 -39.79
N GLU A 495 5.49 19.52 -40.61
CA GLU A 495 4.65 20.64 -41.04
C GLU A 495 3.97 21.34 -39.85
N ALA A 496 3.50 20.56 -38.87
CA ALA A 496 2.89 21.08 -37.66
C ALA A 496 3.90 21.70 -36.67
N GLY A 497 5.21 21.50 -36.86
CA GLY A 497 6.23 21.87 -35.88
C GLY A 497 6.06 21.17 -34.53
N ALA A 498 5.41 20.00 -34.48
CA ALA A 498 4.96 19.37 -33.24
C ALA A 498 6.12 18.96 -32.32
N MET A 499 7.31 18.75 -32.86
CA MET A 499 8.52 18.49 -32.06
C MET A 499 8.88 19.66 -31.12
N SER A 500 8.51 20.89 -31.49
CA SER A 500 8.76 22.08 -30.66
C SER A 500 7.87 22.17 -29.41
N SER A 501 6.78 21.38 -29.36
CA SER A 501 5.91 21.30 -28.18
C SER A 501 6.44 20.36 -27.10
N PHE A 502 7.58 19.70 -27.32
CA PHE A 502 8.21 18.86 -26.31
C PHE A 502 8.67 19.70 -25.13
N VAL A 503 8.11 19.39 -23.95
CA VAL A 503 8.48 20.06 -22.71
C VAL A 503 9.68 19.33 -22.12
N ALA A 504 10.82 20.03 -22.06
CA ALA A 504 12.03 19.49 -21.44
C ALA A 504 11.75 19.09 -19.97
N PRO A 505 12.20 17.91 -19.52
CA PRO A 505 12.05 17.54 -18.14
C PRO A 505 12.90 18.45 -17.25
N SER A 506 12.25 19.37 -16.55
CA SER A 506 12.88 20.19 -15.51
C SER A 506 13.09 19.35 -14.26
N ARG A 507 14.25 19.48 -13.59
CA ARG A 507 14.44 18.90 -12.25
C ARG A 507 13.26 19.32 -11.38
N MET A 508 12.48 18.35 -10.88
CA MET A 508 11.52 18.65 -9.81
C MET A 508 12.33 19.25 -8.66
N SER A 509 12.07 20.51 -8.34
CA SER A 509 12.66 21.17 -7.19
C SER A 509 12.26 20.38 -5.95
N SER A 510 13.28 19.94 -5.21
CA SER A 510 13.19 19.16 -3.97
C SER A 510 12.28 19.78 -2.93
#